data_AF-A0A9E0MRG4-F1
#
_entry.id   AF-A0A9E0MRG4-F1
#
_cell.length_a   1.000
_cell.length_b   1.000
_cell.length_c   1.000
_cell.angle_alpha   90.00
_cell.angle_beta   90.00
_cell.angle_gamma   90.00
#
_symmetry.space_group_name_H-M   'P 1'
#
loop_
_entity.id
_entity.type
_entity.pdbx_description
1 polymer ?
#
loop_
_entity_poly.entity_id
_entity_poly.type
_entity_poly.pdbx_seq_one_letter_code
_entity_poly.pdbx_strand_id
1 'polypeptide(L)'
;SSMVIIGFTCMRVPLILALAILFDIRDQPTDDPAIRTFPLIFGINGAKLIALLLLLCSAAFEVVFLRGLGHVAASWTILAGYAFGLVLTIRAKPKRDPFYYAILVDGVMIAIPLCGWLGVVLG
;
A
#
# COMPACT_ATOMS: atom_id res chain seq x y z
N SER A 1 -2.54 20.94 14.34
CA SER A 1 -2.84 21.87 13.21
C SER A 1 -3.42 21.10 12.03
N SER A 2 -4.40 21.65 11.33
CA SER A 2 -5.09 21.00 10.18
C SER A 2 -4.15 20.47 9.10
N MET A 3 -2.97 21.09 8.93
CA MET A 3 -1.94 20.66 7.98
C MET A 3 -1.36 19.26 8.26
N VAL A 4 -1.19 18.89 9.53
CA VAL A 4 -0.68 17.56 9.92
C VAL A 4 -1.73 16.49 9.60
N ILE A 5 -3.01 16.79 9.86
CA ILE A 5 -4.12 15.90 9.55
C ILE A 5 -4.19 15.66 8.04
N ILE A 6 -4.11 16.72 7.23
CA ILE A 6 -4.12 16.62 5.77
C ILE A 6 -2.94 15.78 5.28
N GLY A 7 -1.72 16.05 5.78
CA GLY A 7 -0.55 15.25 5.42
C GLY A 7 -0.72 13.77 5.74
N PHE A 8 -1.23 13.45 6.94
CA PHE A 8 -1.48 12.06 7.35
C PHE A 8 -2.54 11.39 6.47
N THR A 9 -3.60 12.10 6.11
CA THR A 9 -4.63 11.61 5.19
C THR A 9 -4.04 11.32 3.81
N CYS A 10 -3.22 12.23 3.26
CA CYS A 10 -2.55 12.03 1.96
C CYS A 10 -1.58 10.83 1.96
N MET A 11 -1.00 10.48 3.11
CA MET A 11 -0.17 9.29 3.25
C MET A 11 -0.99 8.00 3.37
N ARG A 12 -2.01 7.99 4.25
CA ARG A 12 -2.72 6.75 4.63
C ARG A 12 -3.84 6.36 3.68
N VAL A 13 -4.60 7.30 3.16
CA VAL A 13 -5.75 6.99 2.29
C VAL A 13 -5.32 6.24 1.02
N PRO A 14 -4.28 6.67 0.29
CA PRO A 14 -3.84 5.92 -0.90
C PRO A 14 -3.30 4.53 -0.55
N LEU A 15 -2.60 4.38 0.59
CA LEU A 15 -2.13 3.08 1.06
C LEU A 15 -3.30 2.11 1.33
N ILE A 16 -4.29 2.55 2.10
CA ILE A 16 -5.45 1.73 2.47
C ILE A 16 -6.25 1.38 1.22
N LEU A 17 -6.46 2.34 0.31
CA LEU A 17 -7.19 2.10 -0.93
C LEU A 17 -6.45 1.10 -1.83
N ALA A 18 -5.12 1.19 -1.92
CA ALA A 18 -4.33 0.21 -2.65
C ALA A 18 -4.52 -1.20 -2.08
N LEU A 19 -4.45 -1.37 -0.77
CA LEU A 19 -4.64 -2.67 -0.12
C LEU A 19 -6.07 -3.20 -0.29
N ALA A 20 -7.08 -2.34 -0.20
CA ALA A 20 -8.47 -2.70 -0.49
C ALA A 20 -8.62 -3.27 -1.91
N ILE A 21 -7.98 -2.65 -2.91
CA ILE A 21 -7.98 -3.17 -4.28
C ILE A 21 -7.30 -4.55 -4.39
N LEU A 22 -6.26 -4.83 -3.60
CA LEU A 22 -5.66 -6.17 -3.57
C LEU A 22 -6.62 -7.21 -2.99
N PHE A 23 -7.41 -6.85 -1.98
CA PHE A 23 -8.46 -7.72 -1.44
C PHE A 23 -9.58 -7.94 -2.46
N ASP A 24 -10.01 -6.91 -3.19
CA ASP A 24 -10.94 -7.10 -4.31
C ASP A 24 -10.38 -8.08 -5.36
N ILE A 25 -9.08 -7.98 -5.70
CA ILE A 25 -8.44 -8.92 -6.66
C ILE A 25 -8.50 -10.36 -6.17
N ARG A 26 -8.35 -10.58 -4.86
CA ARG A 26 -8.46 -11.92 -4.23
C ARG A 26 -9.89 -12.44 -4.35
N ASP A 27 -10.88 -11.59 -4.07
CA ASP A 27 -12.27 -12.00 -3.91
C ASP A 27 -13.05 -12.03 -5.24
N GLN A 28 -12.45 -11.50 -6.32
CA GLN A 28 -12.98 -11.53 -7.68
C GLN A 28 -13.61 -12.87 -8.13
N PRO A 29 -13.07 -14.07 -7.84
CA PRO A 29 -13.66 -15.34 -8.27
C PRO A 29 -14.97 -15.68 -7.57
N THR A 30 -15.23 -15.08 -6.41
CA THR A 30 -16.38 -15.34 -5.53
C THR A 30 -17.36 -14.16 -5.47
N ASP A 31 -16.94 -12.97 -5.90
CA ASP A 31 -17.79 -11.77 -5.91
C ASP A 31 -18.93 -11.88 -6.92
N ASP A 32 -20.11 -11.40 -6.50
CA ASP A 32 -21.25 -11.21 -7.38
C ASP A 32 -20.93 -10.08 -8.40
N PRO A 33 -21.13 -10.32 -9.71
CA PRO A 33 -20.93 -9.30 -10.75
C PRO A 33 -21.71 -7.99 -10.52
N ALA A 34 -22.77 -7.99 -9.71
CA ALA A 34 -23.54 -6.81 -9.37
C ALA A 34 -22.77 -5.80 -8.49
N ILE A 35 -21.76 -6.25 -7.73
CA ILE A 35 -21.01 -5.43 -6.76
C ILE A 35 -20.06 -4.43 -7.46
N ARG A 36 -19.73 -4.67 -8.75
CA ARG A 36 -18.88 -3.79 -9.58
C ARG A 36 -17.59 -3.34 -8.87
N THR A 37 -16.84 -4.30 -8.33
CA THR A 37 -15.53 -4.05 -7.70
C THR A 37 -14.48 -3.61 -8.73
N PHE A 38 -13.37 -3.03 -8.27
CA PHE A 38 -12.27 -2.57 -9.13
C PHE A 38 -11.80 -3.59 -10.18
N PRO A 39 -11.51 -4.87 -9.81
CA PRO A 39 -11.08 -5.87 -10.79
C PRO A 39 -12.19 -6.26 -11.76
N LEU A 40 -13.46 -6.07 -11.42
CA LEU A 40 -14.57 -6.33 -12.35
C LEU A 40 -14.71 -5.22 -13.41
N ILE A 41 -14.48 -3.96 -13.02
CA ILE A 41 -14.59 -2.80 -13.93
C ILE A 41 -13.34 -2.67 -14.82
N PHE A 42 -12.15 -2.73 -14.23
CA PHE A 42 -10.88 -2.43 -14.92
C PHE A 42 -10.08 -3.68 -15.30
N GLY A 43 -10.58 -4.88 -14.96
CA GLY A 43 -9.83 -6.12 -15.04
C GLY A 43 -8.73 -6.20 -13.97
N ILE A 44 -8.16 -7.39 -13.82
CA ILE A 44 -7.10 -7.66 -12.83
C ILE A 44 -5.88 -6.75 -13.04
N ASN A 45 -5.46 -6.56 -14.29
CA ASN A 45 -4.28 -5.76 -14.60
C ASN A 45 -4.52 -4.26 -14.37
N GLY A 46 -5.71 -3.76 -14.66
CA GLY A 46 -6.09 -2.37 -14.38
C GLY A 46 -6.18 -2.10 -12.88
N ALA A 47 -6.81 -2.99 -12.13
CA ALA A 47 -6.86 -2.91 -10.66
C ALA A 47 -5.46 -2.90 -10.04
N LYS A 48 -4.55 -3.77 -10.51
CA LYS A 48 -3.14 -3.74 -10.08
C LYS A 48 -2.46 -2.42 -10.39
N LEU A 49 -2.64 -1.90 -11.60
CA LEU A 49 -2.01 -0.63 -11.98
C LEU A 49 -2.48 0.52 -11.08
N ILE A 50 -3.79 0.60 -10.78
CA ILE A 50 -4.34 1.59 -9.86
C ILE A 50 -3.75 1.42 -8.46
N ALA A 51 -3.69 0.19 -7.93
CA ALA A 51 -3.09 -0.09 -6.63
C ALA A 51 -1.60 0.30 -6.58
N LEU A 52 -0.83 0.04 -7.65
CA LEU A 52 0.57 0.45 -7.76
C LEU A 52 0.72 1.97 -7.73
N LEU A 53 -0.09 2.70 -8.50
CA LEU A 53 -0.06 4.16 -8.52
C LEU A 53 -0.40 4.76 -7.17
N LEU A 54 -1.38 4.19 -6.46
CA LEU A 54 -1.75 4.60 -5.11
C LEU A 54 -0.63 4.33 -4.08
N LEU A 55 0.06 3.19 -4.17
CA LEU A 55 1.23 2.89 -3.33
C LEU A 55 2.37 3.87 -3.59
N LEU A 56 2.67 4.18 -4.85
CA LEU A 56 3.69 5.16 -5.21
C LEU A 56 3.34 6.57 -4.73
N CYS A 57 2.08 6.96 -4.84
CA CYS A 57 1.56 8.22 -4.32
C CYS A 57 1.75 8.31 -2.80
N SER A 58 1.36 7.26 -2.07
CA SER A 58 1.56 7.17 -0.62
C SER A 58 3.04 7.25 -0.23
N ALA A 59 3.91 6.51 -0.93
CA ALA A 59 5.35 6.53 -0.71
C ALA A 59 5.96 7.93 -0.91
N ALA A 60 5.54 8.65 -1.96
CA ALA A 60 6.02 10.00 -2.23
C ALA A 60 5.66 10.97 -1.10
N PHE A 61 4.42 10.93 -0.60
CA PHE A 61 4.00 11.77 0.53
C PHE A 61 4.77 11.44 1.81
N GLU A 62 4.95 10.15 2.14
CA GLU A 62 5.72 9.73 3.32
C GLU A 62 7.19 10.19 3.24
N VAL A 63 7.83 10.07 2.08
CA VAL A 63 9.23 10.51 1.90
C VAL A 63 9.34 12.03 2.07
N VAL A 64 8.44 12.80 1.46
CA VAL A 64 8.45 14.27 1.60
C VAL A 64 8.21 14.67 3.05
N PHE A 65 7.28 14.02 3.73
CA PHE A 65 6.98 14.28 5.14
C PHE A 65 8.18 13.98 6.05
N LEU A 66 8.77 12.79 5.95
CA LEU A 66 9.91 12.38 6.78
C LEU A 66 11.14 13.27 6.54
N ARG A 67 11.43 13.61 5.29
CA ARG A 67 12.53 14.54 4.96
C ARG A 67 12.28 15.94 5.47
N GLY A 68 11.03 16.42 5.40
CA GLY A 68 10.63 17.70 5.97
C GLY A 68 10.83 17.78 7.49
N LEU A 69 10.79 16.65 8.19
CA LEU A 69 11.09 16.53 9.61
C LEU A 69 12.59 16.27 9.92
N GLY A 70 13.45 16.16 8.89
CA GLY A 70 14.87 15.88 9.05
C GLY A 70 15.23 14.39 9.18
N HIS A 71 14.26 13.47 9.11
CA HIS A 71 14.50 12.03 9.23
C HIS A 71 14.92 11.40 7.88
N VAL A 72 16.12 11.72 7.41
CA VAL A 72 16.63 11.25 6.10
C VAL A 72 16.77 9.73 6.07
N ALA A 73 17.31 9.11 7.11
CA ALA A 73 17.47 7.65 7.20
C ALA A 73 16.11 6.92 7.13
N ALA A 74 15.12 7.39 7.87
CA ALA A 74 13.74 6.90 7.82
C ALA A 74 13.12 6.99 6.41
N SER A 75 13.43 8.05 5.66
CA SER A 75 12.93 8.21 4.29
C SER A 75 13.45 7.14 3.32
N TRP A 76 14.61 6.53 3.61
CA TRP A 76 15.15 5.42 2.82
C TRP A 76 14.62 4.07 3.28
N THR A 77 14.54 3.84 4.58
CA THR A 77 14.05 2.57 5.10
C THR A 77 12.58 2.36 4.79
N ILE A 78 11.74 3.41 4.85
CA ILE A 78 10.32 3.30 4.51
C ILE A 78 10.10 2.89 3.05
N LEU A 79 10.99 3.30 2.13
CA LEU A 79 10.95 2.89 0.73
C LEU A 79 11.17 1.38 0.56
N ALA A 80 11.92 0.73 1.45
CA ALA A 80 12.03 -0.74 1.45
C ALA A 80 10.69 -1.41 1.79
N GLY A 81 9.93 -0.84 2.74
CA GLY A 81 8.57 -1.29 3.06
C GLY A 81 7.61 -1.12 1.87
N TYR A 82 7.66 0.03 1.19
CA TYR A 82 6.88 0.24 -0.03
C TYR A 82 7.32 -0.67 -1.17
N ALA A 83 8.61 -0.90 -1.36
CA ALA A 83 9.12 -1.84 -2.37
C ALA A 83 8.59 -3.26 -2.12
N PHE A 84 8.56 -3.70 -0.86
CA PHE A 84 7.93 -4.96 -0.48
C PHE A 84 6.45 -5.00 -0.87
N GLY A 85 5.67 -3.96 -0.51
CA GLY A 85 4.27 -3.84 -0.91
C GLY A 85 4.06 -3.85 -2.43
N LEU A 86 4.90 -3.15 -3.20
CA LEU A 86 4.84 -3.14 -4.67
C LEU A 86 5.09 -4.53 -5.27
N VAL A 87 6.08 -5.28 -4.75
CA VAL A 87 6.34 -6.66 -5.18
C VAL A 87 5.11 -7.54 -4.91
N LEU A 88 4.47 -7.38 -3.75
CA LEU A 88 3.25 -8.12 -3.44
C LEU A 88 2.09 -7.74 -4.39
N THR A 89 1.93 -6.47 -4.72
CA THR A 89 0.89 -6.01 -5.66
C THR A 89 1.09 -6.58 -7.06
N ILE A 90 2.33 -6.55 -7.58
CA ILE A 90 2.64 -7.11 -8.91
C ILE A 90 2.28 -8.60 -8.95
N ARG A 91 2.62 -9.34 -7.89
CA ARG A 91 2.38 -10.79 -7.81
C ARG A 91 0.96 -11.16 -7.38
N ALA A 92 0.10 -10.23 -7.02
CA ALA A 92 -1.29 -10.51 -6.61
C ALA A 92 -2.03 -11.31 -7.69
N LYS A 93 -2.83 -12.30 -7.30
CA LYS A 93 -3.60 -13.16 -8.23
C LYS A 93 -4.90 -13.61 -7.54
N PRO A 94 -6.02 -13.75 -8.27
CA PRO A 94 -7.30 -14.13 -7.66
C PRO A 94 -7.29 -15.47 -6.92
N LYS A 95 -6.63 -16.49 -7.49
CA LYS A 95 -6.37 -17.77 -6.81
C LYS A 95 -4.93 -17.80 -6.31
N ARG A 96 -4.72 -17.42 -5.04
CA ARG A 96 -3.45 -17.57 -4.35
C ARG A 96 -3.65 -18.12 -2.95
N ASP A 97 -2.57 -18.65 -2.38
CA ASP A 97 -2.56 -19.20 -1.03
C ASP A 97 -3.13 -18.20 0.01
N PRO A 98 -4.00 -18.62 0.94
CA PRO A 98 -4.59 -17.75 1.95
C PRO A 98 -3.57 -16.97 2.78
N PHE A 99 -2.40 -17.57 3.05
CA PHE A 99 -1.31 -16.93 3.79
C PHE A 99 -0.79 -15.68 3.07
N TYR A 100 -0.86 -15.66 1.74
CA TYR A 100 -0.42 -14.52 0.95
C TYR A 100 -1.21 -13.25 1.28
N TYR A 101 -2.53 -13.35 1.31
CA TYR A 101 -3.37 -12.19 1.56
C TYR A 101 -3.51 -11.90 3.05
N ALA A 102 -3.64 -12.94 3.89
CA ALA A 102 -3.86 -12.79 5.32
C ALA A 102 -2.63 -12.33 6.10
N ILE A 103 -1.42 -12.67 5.66
CA ILE A 103 -0.18 -12.31 6.37
C ILE A 103 0.69 -11.38 5.56
N LEU A 104 0.98 -11.68 4.29
CA LEU A 104 1.92 -10.84 3.53
C LEU A 104 1.27 -9.51 3.13
N VAL A 105 0.10 -9.53 2.49
CA VAL A 105 -0.59 -8.30 2.04
C VAL A 105 -1.12 -7.50 3.23
N ASP A 106 -1.83 -8.14 4.15
CA ASP A 106 -2.33 -7.46 5.36
C ASP A 106 -1.18 -6.92 6.23
N GLY A 107 -0.11 -7.70 6.35
CA GLY A 107 1.10 -7.31 7.07
C GLY A 107 1.82 -6.09 6.50
N VAL A 108 1.53 -5.66 5.26
CA VAL A 108 2.06 -4.40 4.69
C VAL A 108 1.68 -3.19 5.55
N MET A 109 0.49 -3.21 6.17
CA MET A 109 0.03 -2.14 7.07
C MET A 109 0.96 -1.95 8.28
N ILE A 110 1.62 -3.02 8.72
CA ILE A 110 2.59 -2.99 9.83
C ILE A 110 4.02 -2.84 9.31
N ALA A 111 4.37 -3.54 8.22
CA ALA A 111 5.72 -3.57 7.69
C ALA A 111 6.21 -2.17 7.25
N ILE A 112 5.37 -1.38 6.57
CA ILE A 112 5.75 -0.02 6.12
C ILE A 112 6.11 0.89 7.31
N PRO A 113 5.23 1.12 8.31
CA PRO A 113 5.56 1.97 9.45
C PRO A 113 6.70 1.39 10.29
N LEU A 114 6.84 0.06 10.40
CA LEU A 114 7.97 -0.57 11.08
C LEU A 114 9.30 -0.22 10.41
N CYS A 115 9.37 -0.28 9.08
CA CYS A 115 10.55 0.14 8.32
C CYS A 115 10.87 1.62 8.55
N GLY A 116 9.86 2.50 8.53
CA GLY A 116 10.05 3.92 8.85
C GLY A 116 10.60 4.13 10.26
N TRP A 117 10.01 3.47 11.26
CA TRP A 117 10.44 3.54 12.65
C TRP A 117 11.88 3.06 12.84
N LEU A 118 12.27 1.95 12.21
CA LEU A 118 13.65 1.46 12.24
C LEU A 118 14.64 2.52 11.73
N GLY A 119 14.29 3.24 10.67
CA GLY A 119 15.17 4.30 10.15
C GLY A 119 15.22 5.56 11.01
N VAL A 120 14.23 5.79 11.89
CA VAL A 120 14.30 6.84 12.92
C VAL A 120 15.17 6.40 14.10
N VAL A 121 15.15 5.12 14.46
CA VAL A 121 15.94 4.59 15.59
C VAL A 121 17.42 4.42 15.22
N LEU A 122 17.71 4.06 13.97
CA LEU A 122 19.06 3.71 13.52
C LEU A 122 19.87 4.87 12.94
N GLY A 123 19.26 6.04 12.68
CA GLY A 123 19.92 7.18 12.03
C GLY A 123 19.51 8.51 12.63
#